data_AF-A0A2I0WHN2-F1
#
_entry.id   AF-A0A2I0WHN2-F1
#
_cell.length_a   1.000
_cell.length_b   1.000
_cell.length_c   1.000
_cell.angle_alpha   90.00
_cell.angle_beta   90.00
_cell.angle_gamma   90.00
#
_symmetry.space_group_name_H-M   'P 1'
#
loop_
_entity.id
_entity.type
_entity.pdbx_description
1 polymer ?
#
loop_
_entity_poly.entity_id
_entity_poly.type
_entity_poly.pdbx_seq_one_letter_code
_entity_poly.pdbx_strand_id
1 'polypeptide(L)'
;MQKATVPRSSAYLTALSQEIERKLQKALNIPSHRLELLQQLFADIALEIDDRAREIILSKGEDADADEITESNLCFYDVLANHFLIKPENGQSILNLIVLLWSQSFASHIFALLFHKWLFEVPIENPEALLRYGSALVQGATNVFWIDIQTNSRRFLSLFRYLLEDVALVPTRLEKISLQARRDLFHLLSKFLFFYNFDHMLERFLKHFPIFTNTFLIGGPVDVFVIELTDQLQKLKVEPVLLHYLSSLRALQGLELRMTTSTRLKACLYSFTSPGGPMYPTRAVRHAAWGSLDLLFPVGQYPRHIISFFFRLLYPWYWPSTCWNLIKACITTILYSLLRLLFSSWERMTKSRND
;
A
#
# COMPACT_ATOMS: atom_id res chain seq x y z
N MET A 1 -2.09 48.42 -21.01
CA MET A 1 -2.49 47.04 -21.38
C MET A 1 -1.26 46.14 -21.29
N GLN A 2 -0.96 45.58 -20.12
CA GLN A 2 0.07 44.56 -19.97
C GLN A 2 -0.58 43.20 -20.24
N LYS A 3 -0.22 42.56 -21.36
CA LYS A 3 -0.53 41.15 -21.61
C LYS A 3 0.16 40.33 -20.52
N ALA A 4 -0.60 39.80 -19.57
CA ALA A 4 -0.09 38.82 -18.62
C ALA A 4 0.35 37.58 -19.42
N THR A 5 1.65 37.39 -19.54
CA THR A 5 2.24 36.18 -20.12
C THR A 5 1.87 35.00 -19.23
N VAL A 6 0.98 34.13 -19.72
CA VAL A 6 0.64 32.88 -19.04
C VAL A 6 1.94 32.12 -18.76
N PRO A 7 2.17 31.63 -17.53
CA PRO A 7 3.37 30.86 -17.20
C PRO A 7 3.51 29.69 -18.19
N ARG A 8 4.74 29.46 -18.69
CA ARG A 8 5.02 28.39 -19.67
C ARG A 8 4.53 27.02 -19.19
N SER A 9 4.65 26.76 -17.88
CA SER A 9 4.11 25.57 -17.21
C SER A 9 2.58 25.46 -17.33
N SER A 10 1.85 26.55 -17.06
CA SER A 10 0.40 26.56 -17.17
C SER A 10 -0.08 26.34 -18.60
N ALA A 11 0.60 26.89 -19.62
CA ALA A 11 0.24 26.68 -21.01
C ALA A 11 0.45 25.22 -21.43
N TYR A 12 1.55 24.60 -20.99
CA TYR A 12 1.85 23.19 -21.23
C TYR A 12 0.78 22.27 -20.61
N LEU A 13 0.40 22.50 -19.35
CA LEU A 13 -0.62 21.70 -18.67
C LEU A 13 -2.02 21.88 -19.28
N THR A 14 -2.34 23.07 -19.78
CA THR A 14 -3.59 23.30 -20.52
C THR A 14 -3.60 22.54 -21.85
N ALA A 15 -2.47 22.48 -22.57
CA ALA A 15 -2.36 21.67 -23.79
C ALA A 15 -2.52 20.17 -23.50
N LEU A 16 -1.88 19.65 -22.44
CA LEU A 16 -2.08 18.26 -22.01
C LEU A 16 -3.54 17.96 -21.64
N SER A 17 -4.21 18.90 -20.97
CA SER A 17 -5.63 18.77 -20.63
C SER A 17 -6.50 18.63 -21.89
N GLN A 18 -6.22 19.42 -22.94
CA GLN A 18 -6.91 19.32 -24.22
C GLN A 18 -6.64 17.99 -24.94
N GLU A 19 -5.44 17.43 -24.83
CA GLU A 19 -5.13 16.11 -25.38
C GLU A 19 -5.90 14.98 -24.67
N ILE A 20 -5.99 15.05 -23.33
CA ILE A 20 -6.80 14.13 -22.53
C ILE A 20 -8.27 14.21 -22.95
N GLU A 21 -8.81 15.42 -23.06
CA GLU A 21 -10.17 15.66 -23.50
C GLU A 21 -10.42 15.07 -24.89
N ARG A 22 -9.50 15.33 -25.84
CA ARG A 22 -9.59 14.80 -27.21
C ARG A 22 -9.56 13.27 -27.24
N LYS A 23 -8.73 12.61 -26.41
CA LYS A 23 -8.68 11.14 -26.32
C LYS A 23 -9.99 10.58 -25.75
N LEU A 24 -10.55 11.20 -24.72
CA LEU A 24 -11.84 10.80 -24.14
C LEU A 24 -13.01 10.98 -25.12
N GLN A 25 -13.06 12.09 -25.87
CA GLN A 25 -14.05 12.31 -26.92
C GLN A 25 -13.96 11.24 -28.02
N LYS A 26 -12.74 10.86 -28.44
CA LYS A 26 -12.54 9.74 -29.38
C LYS A 26 -13.07 8.42 -28.81
N ALA A 27 -12.81 8.14 -27.54
CA ALA A 27 -13.28 6.93 -26.87
C ALA A 27 -14.82 6.86 -26.78
N LEU A 28 -15.50 8.01 -26.64
CA LEU A 28 -16.96 8.08 -26.72
C LEU A 28 -17.46 7.76 -28.13
N ASN A 29 -16.90 8.41 -29.15
CA ASN A 29 -17.36 8.33 -30.53
C ASN A 29 -17.03 6.98 -31.20
N ILE A 30 -15.95 6.31 -30.80
CA ILE A 30 -15.47 5.07 -31.42
C ILE A 30 -15.56 3.93 -30.40
N PRO A 31 -16.70 3.22 -30.31
CA PRO A 31 -16.91 2.18 -29.30
C PRO A 31 -15.95 0.98 -29.44
N SER A 32 -15.53 0.66 -30.67
CA SER A 32 -14.65 -0.50 -30.94
C SER A 32 -13.25 -0.38 -30.32
N HIS A 33 -12.70 0.84 -30.26
CA HIS A 33 -11.36 1.10 -29.70
C HIS A 33 -11.40 1.71 -28.29
N ARG A 34 -12.58 1.81 -27.68
CA ARG A 34 -12.79 2.52 -26.41
C ARG A 34 -11.91 1.98 -25.29
N LEU A 35 -11.86 0.66 -25.13
CA LEU A 35 -11.04 0.00 -24.11
C LEU A 35 -9.56 0.36 -24.27
N GLU A 36 -9.05 0.22 -25.50
CA GLU A 36 -7.65 0.47 -25.84
C GLU A 36 -7.29 1.95 -25.60
N LEU A 37 -8.14 2.88 -26.03
CA LEU A 37 -7.93 4.31 -25.84
C LEU A 37 -7.91 4.71 -24.35
N LEU A 38 -8.80 4.13 -23.54
CA LEU A 38 -8.81 4.39 -22.09
C LEU A 38 -7.61 3.76 -21.40
N GLN A 39 -7.18 2.58 -21.82
CA GLN A 39 -5.98 1.95 -21.30
C GLN A 39 -4.71 2.75 -21.64
N GLN A 40 -4.58 3.23 -22.88
CA GLN A 40 -3.49 4.11 -23.30
C GLN A 40 -3.50 5.42 -22.52
N LEU A 41 -4.67 6.05 -22.37
CA LEU A 41 -4.80 7.28 -21.60
C LEU A 41 -4.40 7.08 -20.12
N PHE A 42 -4.83 5.97 -19.51
CA PHE A 42 -4.41 5.62 -18.16
C PHE A 42 -2.89 5.45 -18.07
N ALA A 43 -2.29 4.73 -19.01
CA ALA A 43 -0.85 4.52 -19.05
C ALA A 43 -0.09 5.86 -19.16
N ASP A 44 -0.51 6.74 -20.07
CA ASP A 44 0.10 8.06 -20.28
C ASP A 44 0.05 8.94 -19.03
N ILE A 45 -1.11 8.96 -18.35
CA ILE A 45 -1.31 9.76 -17.13
C ILE A 45 -0.51 9.20 -15.94
N ALA A 46 -0.30 7.87 -15.91
CA ALA A 46 0.47 7.18 -14.88
C ALA A 46 1.99 7.19 -15.13
N LEU A 47 2.46 7.82 -16.22
CA LEU A 47 3.89 7.96 -16.48
C LEU A 47 4.55 8.89 -15.46
N GLU A 48 5.78 8.52 -15.11
CA GLU A 48 6.70 9.38 -14.37
C GLU A 48 7.15 10.53 -15.28
N ILE A 49 7.38 11.69 -14.68
CA ILE A 49 7.77 12.90 -15.41
C ILE A 49 9.26 12.86 -15.68
N ASP A 50 9.62 12.79 -16.96
CA ASP A 50 11.02 12.89 -17.42
C ASP A 50 11.64 14.25 -17.08
N ASP A 51 12.97 14.30 -16.94
CA ASP A 51 13.73 15.51 -16.56
C ASP A 51 13.39 16.73 -17.42
N ARG A 52 13.16 16.54 -18.72
CA ARG A 52 12.78 17.63 -19.65
C ARG A 52 11.42 18.23 -19.31
N ALA A 53 10.44 17.39 -19.00
CA ALA A 53 9.11 17.85 -18.61
C ALA A 53 9.16 18.47 -17.21
N ARG A 54 9.98 17.92 -16.32
CA ARG A 54 10.23 18.45 -14.98
C ARG A 54 10.76 19.88 -15.02
N GLU A 55 11.74 20.18 -15.89
CA GLU A 55 12.26 21.54 -16.09
C GLU A 55 11.20 22.54 -16.56
N ILE A 56 10.28 22.11 -17.42
CA ILE A 56 9.20 22.96 -17.94
C ILE A 56 8.12 23.21 -16.88
N ILE A 57 7.81 22.21 -16.06
CA ILE A 57 6.78 22.27 -15.02
C ILE A 57 7.29 23.06 -13.80
N LEU A 58 8.53 22.80 -13.36
CA LEU A 58 9.13 23.37 -12.15
C LEU A 58 9.96 24.63 -12.39
N SER A 59 9.94 25.22 -13.59
CA SER A 59 10.87 26.28 -13.98
C SER A 59 10.95 27.45 -12.96
N LYS A 60 12.06 27.47 -12.20
CA LYS A 60 12.62 28.52 -11.31
C LYS A 60 11.60 29.28 -10.44
N GLY A 61 11.44 28.89 -9.17
CA GLY A 61 10.84 29.81 -8.21
C GLY A 61 10.55 29.36 -6.79
N GLU A 62 10.55 28.07 -6.44
CA GLU A 62 10.16 27.68 -5.08
C GLU A 62 11.05 26.58 -4.54
N ASP A 63 11.69 26.90 -3.41
CA ASP A 63 12.39 26.01 -2.50
C ASP A 63 11.42 24.91 -2.04
N ALA A 64 11.23 23.89 -2.87
CA ALA A 64 10.62 22.65 -2.42
C ALA A 64 11.73 21.82 -1.79
N ASP A 65 11.62 21.59 -0.48
CA ASP A 65 12.57 20.82 0.32
C ASP A 65 13.04 19.57 -0.43
N ALA A 66 14.32 19.59 -0.82
CA ALA A 66 14.95 18.56 -1.64
C ALA A 66 14.91 17.16 -1.00
N ASP A 67 14.56 17.08 0.29
CA ASP A 67 14.51 15.87 1.08
C ASP A 67 13.16 15.12 1.01
N GLU A 68 12.07 15.76 0.56
CA GLU A 68 10.75 15.09 0.45
C GLU A 68 10.44 14.55 -0.95
N ILE A 69 11.08 15.14 -1.96
CA ILE A 69 10.93 14.78 -3.39
C ILE A 69 11.68 13.49 -3.75
N THR A 70 12.63 13.06 -2.92
CA THR A 70 13.51 11.91 -3.17
C THR A 70 12.81 10.55 -3.02
N GLU A 71 11.67 10.46 -2.33
CA GLU A 71 10.96 9.18 -2.14
C GLU A 71 9.80 8.94 -3.12
N SER A 72 9.24 9.98 -3.75
CA SER A 72 8.14 9.85 -4.71
C SER A 72 8.52 10.37 -6.10
N ASN A 73 8.69 9.47 -7.06
CA ASN A 73 8.78 9.85 -8.47
C ASN A 73 7.50 10.63 -8.85
N LEU A 74 7.67 11.87 -9.33
CA LEU A 74 6.56 12.74 -9.70
C LEU A 74 5.89 12.19 -10.97
N CYS A 75 4.61 11.88 -10.91
CA CYS A 75 3.84 11.37 -12.05
C CYS A 75 2.95 12.47 -12.66
N PHE A 76 2.61 12.35 -13.95
CA PHE A 76 1.77 13.32 -14.65
C PHE A 76 0.41 13.53 -13.98
N TYR A 77 -0.20 12.47 -13.45
CA TYR A 77 -1.49 12.57 -12.77
C TYR A 77 -1.48 13.54 -11.59
N ASP A 78 -0.41 13.59 -10.81
CA ASP A 78 -0.34 14.40 -9.59
C ASP A 78 -0.26 15.89 -9.96
N VAL A 79 0.54 16.21 -10.97
CA VAL A 79 0.63 17.57 -11.53
C VAL A 79 -0.70 18.00 -12.16
N LEU A 80 -1.36 17.11 -12.89
CA LEU A 80 -2.66 17.39 -13.50
C LEU A 80 -3.76 17.58 -12.44
N ALA A 81 -3.78 16.76 -11.38
CA ALA A 81 -4.70 16.95 -10.25
C ALA A 81 -4.54 18.34 -9.63
N ASN A 82 -3.30 18.80 -9.41
CA ASN A 82 -3.04 20.16 -8.92
C ASN A 82 -3.46 21.23 -9.95
N HIS A 83 -3.21 21.01 -11.24
CA HIS A 83 -3.60 21.94 -12.29
C HIS A 83 -5.11 22.16 -12.34
N PHE A 84 -5.87 21.08 -12.19
CA PHE A 84 -7.32 21.08 -12.21
C PHE A 84 -7.90 21.85 -11.02
N LEU A 85 -7.24 21.86 -9.85
CA LEU A 85 -7.62 22.74 -8.74
C LEU A 85 -7.48 24.24 -9.09
N ILE A 86 -6.38 24.60 -9.74
CA ILE A 86 -6.09 25.99 -10.13
C ILE A 86 -7.00 26.44 -11.27
N LYS A 87 -7.29 25.56 -12.23
CA LYS A 87 -8.14 25.82 -13.41
C LYS A 87 -9.29 24.81 -13.50
N PRO A 88 -10.39 25.04 -12.76
CA PRO A 88 -11.51 24.13 -12.72
C PRO A 88 -12.32 24.08 -14.04
N GLU A 89 -12.12 25.01 -14.97
CA GLU A 89 -12.79 24.90 -16.27
C GLU A 89 -12.27 23.71 -17.08
N ASN A 90 -10.95 23.50 -17.09
CA ASN A 90 -10.29 22.42 -17.82
C ASN A 90 -10.65 21.04 -17.26
N GLY A 91 -10.74 20.92 -15.93
CA GLY A 91 -11.10 19.65 -15.30
C GLY A 91 -12.58 19.32 -15.46
N GLN A 92 -13.47 20.32 -15.49
CA GLN A 92 -14.91 20.07 -15.57
C GLN A 92 -15.32 19.43 -16.91
N SER A 93 -14.75 19.89 -18.03
CA SER A 93 -15.00 19.28 -19.35
C SER A 93 -14.55 17.81 -19.39
N ILE A 94 -13.35 17.51 -18.86
CA ILE A 94 -12.84 16.15 -18.75
C ILE A 94 -13.73 15.29 -17.82
N LEU A 95 -14.12 15.82 -16.66
CA LEU A 95 -14.97 15.12 -15.69
C LEU A 95 -16.31 14.73 -16.32
N ASN A 96 -16.94 15.64 -17.06
CA ASN A 96 -18.20 15.37 -17.77
C ASN A 96 -18.06 14.19 -18.75
N LEU A 97 -16.93 14.12 -19.49
CA LEU A 97 -16.67 13.00 -20.41
C LEU A 97 -16.43 11.68 -19.68
N ILE A 98 -15.71 11.70 -18.55
CA ILE A 98 -15.47 10.49 -17.74
C ILE A 98 -16.80 9.96 -17.17
N VAL A 99 -17.70 10.85 -16.73
CA VAL A 99 -19.04 10.47 -16.24
C VAL A 99 -19.84 9.75 -17.32
N LEU A 100 -19.73 10.15 -18.59
CA LEU A 100 -20.36 9.44 -19.71
C LEU A 100 -19.73 8.06 -19.97
N LEU A 101 -18.47 7.87 -19.60
CA LEU A 101 -17.70 6.63 -19.77
C LEU A 101 -17.63 5.76 -18.51
N TRP A 102 -18.42 6.07 -17.47
CA TRP A 102 -18.28 5.48 -16.13
C TRP A 102 -18.42 3.96 -16.07
N SER A 103 -19.21 3.38 -16.98
CA SER A 103 -19.43 1.94 -17.09
C SER A 103 -18.25 1.17 -17.68
N GLN A 104 -17.25 1.87 -18.20
CA GLN A 104 -16.11 1.29 -18.90
C GLN A 104 -14.96 1.03 -17.92
N SER A 105 -14.13 0.04 -18.25
CA SER A 105 -12.88 -0.18 -17.53
C SER A 105 -11.96 1.03 -17.65
N PHE A 106 -11.03 1.19 -16.71
CA PHE A 106 -10.12 2.34 -16.57
C PHE A 106 -10.77 3.69 -16.28
N ALA A 107 -12.06 3.91 -16.56
CA ALA A 107 -12.72 5.20 -16.29
C ALA A 107 -12.60 5.62 -14.81
N SER A 108 -12.88 4.70 -13.88
CA SER A 108 -12.69 4.93 -12.44
C SER A 108 -11.23 5.14 -12.04
N HIS A 109 -10.28 4.53 -12.76
CA HIS A 109 -8.85 4.65 -12.48
C HIS A 109 -8.35 6.03 -12.88
N ILE A 110 -8.69 6.46 -14.09
CA ILE A 110 -8.41 7.80 -14.61
C ILE A 110 -9.07 8.85 -13.72
N PHE A 111 -10.32 8.63 -13.31
CA PHE A 111 -11.02 9.50 -12.37
C PHE A 111 -10.25 9.64 -11.04
N ALA A 112 -9.87 8.52 -10.42
CA ALA A 112 -9.12 8.54 -9.16
C ALA A 112 -7.77 9.27 -9.31
N LEU A 113 -7.05 9.06 -10.40
CA LEU A 113 -5.77 9.71 -10.64
C LEU A 113 -5.91 11.23 -10.86
N LEU A 114 -6.84 11.66 -11.70
CA LEU A 114 -6.96 13.08 -12.09
C LEU A 114 -7.78 13.93 -11.10
N PHE A 115 -8.76 13.35 -10.40
CA PHE A 115 -9.75 14.11 -9.63
C PHE A 115 -9.75 13.80 -8.13
N HIS A 116 -8.76 13.05 -7.61
CA HIS A 116 -8.67 12.76 -6.17
C HIS A 116 -8.62 14.02 -5.30
N LYS A 117 -7.88 15.07 -5.72
CA LYS A 117 -7.84 16.34 -4.96
C LYS A 117 -9.09 17.17 -5.17
N TRP A 118 -9.53 17.26 -6.42
CA TRP A 118 -10.72 18.03 -6.82
C TRP A 118 -11.94 17.70 -5.97
N LEU A 119 -12.20 16.41 -5.74
CA LEU A 119 -13.36 15.94 -4.98
C LEU A 119 -13.46 16.57 -3.58
N PHE A 120 -12.33 16.91 -2.96
CA PHE A 120 -12.28 17.43 -1.60
C PHE A 120 -11.99 18.93 -1.52
N GLU A 121 -11.53 19.56 -2.60
CA GLU A 121 -11.13 20.96 -2.58
C GLU A 121 -12.09 21.88 -3.35
N VAL A 122 -12.66 21.41 -4.46
CA VAL A 122 -13.61 22.19 -5.26
C VAL A 122 -15.03 21.93 -4.74
N PRO A 123 -15.87 22.98 -4.56
CA PRO A 123 -17.25 22.79 -4.13
C PRO A 123 -18.06 22.07 -5.22
N ILE A 124 -18.70 20.97 -4.86
CA ILE A 124 -19.58 20.19 -5.73
C ILE A 124 -21.01 20.34 -5.21
N GLU A 125 -21.88 20.98 -5.99
CA GLU A 125 -23.25 21.31 -5.57
C GLU A 125 -24.20 20.10 -5.61
N ASN A 126 -23.92 19.10 -6.44
CA ASN A 126 -24.80 17.95 -6.63
C ASN A 126 -24.47 16.80 -5.65
N PRO A 127 -25.34 16.50 -4.66
CA PRO A 127 -25.10 15.45 -3.68
C PRO A 127 -25.12 14.04 -4.29
N GLU A 128 -25.91 13.77 -5.34
CA GLU A 128 -25.92 12.47 -6.00
C GLU A 128 -24.61 12.19 -6.75
N ALA A 129 -24.05 13.23 -7.36
CA ALA A 129 -22.75 13.15 -8.03
C ALA A 129 -21.65 12.83 -7.02
N LEU A 130 -21.69 13.44 -5.84
CA LEU A 130 -20.75 13.21 -4.74
C LEU A 130 -20.74 11.75 -4.25
N LEU A 131 -21.91 11.11 -4.18
CA LEU A 131 -22.01 9.68 -3.87
C LEU A 131 -21.28 8.83 -4.91
N ARG A 132 -21.54 9.09 -6.20
CA ARG A 132 -20.93 8.35 -7.31
C ARG A 132 -19.42 8.57 -7.38
N TYR A 133 -18.98 9.81 -7.22
CA TYR A 133 -17.57 10.19 -7.22
C TYR A 133 -16.81 9.55 -6.06
N GLY A 134 -17.36 9.57 -4.84
CA GLY A 134 -16.73 8.90 -3.70
C GLY A 134 -16.53 7.40 -3.93
N SER A 135 -17.55 6.71 -4.46
CA SER A 135 -17.44 5.29 -4.78
C SER A 135 -16.41 5.00 -5.87
N ALA A 136 -16.38 5.81 -6.94
CA ALA A 136 -15.42 5.58 -8.02
C ALA A 136 -13.99 5.98 -7.65
N LEU A 137 -13.80 6.96 -6.78
CA LEU A 137 -12.48 7.26 -6.21
C LEU A 137 -11.94 6.01 -5.51
N VAL A 138 -12.71 5.41 -4.60
CA VAL A 138 -12.28 4.23 -3.85
C VAL A 138 -12.07 3.03 -4.79
N GLN A 139 -12.99 2.78 -5.71
CA GLN A 139 -12.85 1.69 -6.68
C GLN A 139 -11.65 1.89 -7.61
N GLY A 140 -11.45 3.11 -8.11
CA GLY A 140 -10.32 3.48 -8.95
C GLY A 140 -8.99 3.32 -8.21
N ALA A 141 -8.86 3.92 -7.03
CA ALA A 141 -7.68 3.82 -6.19
C ALA A 141 -7.37 2.36 -5.80
N THR A 142 -8.40 1.55 -5.49
CA THR A 142 -8.22 0.11 -5.22
C THR A 142 -7.48 -0.58 -6.37
N ASN A 143 -7.93 -0.40 -7.60
CA ASN A 143 -7.34 -1.08 -8.75
C ASN A 143 -5.94 -0.54 -9.07
N VAL A 144 -5.77 0.78 -8.97
CA VAL A 144 -4.50 1.47 -9.19
C VAL A 144 -3.43 0.99 -8.19
N PHE A 145 -3.77 0.87 -6.91
CA PHE A 145 -2.84 0.34 -5.91
C PHE A 145 -2.55 -1.16 -6.09
N TRP A 146 -3.49 -1.93 -6.62
CA TRP A 146 -3.23 -3.31 -7.02
C TRP A 146 -2.22 -3.41 -8.17
N ILE A 147 -2.20 -2.45 -9.11
CA ILE A 147 -1.18 -2.38 -10.16
C ILE A 147 0.21 -2.16 -9.54
N ASP A 148 0.31 -1.27 -8.55
CA ASP A 148 1.56 -1.05 -7.80
C ASP A 148 2.03 -2.31 -7.07
N ILE A 149 1.13 -3.05 -6.42
CA ILE A 149 1.44 -4.36 -5.82
C ILE A 149 1.95 -5.36 -6.87
N GLN A 150 1.28 -5.47 -8.00
CA GLN A 150 1.62 -6.44 -9.05
C GLN A 150 2.96 -6.12 -9.71
N THR A 151 3.26 -4.84 -9.89
CA THR A 151 4.52 -4.35 -10.46
C THR A 151 5.63 -4.21 -9.42
N ASN A 152 5.31 -4.38 -8.13
CA ASN A 152 6.20 -4.08 -7.00
C ASN A 152 6.83 -2.68 -7.12
N SER A 153 6.02 -1.71 -7.55
CA SER A 153 6.41 -0.29 -7.69
C SER A 153 5.48 0.58 -6.85
N ARG A 154 5.86 1.84 -6.62
CA ARG A 154 5.11 2.77 -5.76
C ARG A 154 4.73 4.04 -6.52
N ARG A 155 4.30 3.88 -7.78
CA ARG A 155 3.99 5.00 -8.68
C ARG A 155 2.82 5.84 -8.17
N PHE A 156 1.92 5.21 -7.43
CA PHE A 156 0.70 5.83 -6.90
C PHE A 156 0.81 6.20 -5.42
N LEU A 157 2.05 6.33 -4.91
CA LEU A 157 2.34 6.75 -3.55
C LEU A 157 1.73 8.11 -3.23
N SER A 158 1.80 9.10 -4.12
CA SER A 158 1.27 10.44 -3.81
C SER A 158 -0.27 10.44 -3.70
N LEU A 159 -0.97 9.65 -4.53
CA LEU A 159 -2.40 9.40 -4.37
C LEU A 159 -2.70 8.75 -3.00
N PHE A 160 -1.95 7.70 -2.62
CA PHE A 160 -2.15 7.04 -1.33
C PHE A 160 -1.92 8.00 -0.15
N ARG A 161 -0.81 8.74 -0.19
CA ARG A 161 -0.42 9.73 0.83
C ARG A 161 -1.52 10.78 1.01
N TYR A 162 -2.00 11.37 -0.08
CA TYR A 162 -3.11 12.33 -0.03
C TYR A 162 -4.38 11.73 0.57
N LEU A 163 -4.78 10.52 0.15
CA LEU A 163 -5.97 9.89 0.69
C LEU A 163 -5.85 9.55 2.19
N LEU A 164 -4.65 9.22 2.67
CA LEU A 164 -4.39 8.94 4.07
C LEU A 164 -4.28 10.22 4.89
N GLU A 165 -3.28 11.05 4.61
CA GLU A 165 -2.89 12.20 5.43
C GLU A 165 -3.87 13.36 5.30
N ASP A 166 -4.27 13.66 4.07
CA ASP A 166 -5.02 14.86 3.73
C ASP A 166 -6.53 14.64 3.69
N VAL A 167 -7.00 13.40 3.63
CA VAL A 167 -8.44 13.07 3.58
C VAL A 167 -8.87 12.27 4.80
N ALA A 168 -8.32 11.07 5.02
CA ALA A 168 -8.77 10.19 6.09
C ALA A 168 -8.46 10.74 7.50
N LEU A 169 -7.32 11.41 7.66
CA LEU A 169 -6.90 12.01 8.94
C LEU A 169 -7.42 13.45 9.16
N VAL A 170 -8.21 13.98 8.22
CA VAL A 170 -8.78 15.34 8.29
C VAL A 170 -10.32 15.24 8.32
N PRO A 171 -10.96 15.32 9.50
CA PRO A 171 -12.40 15.10 9.64
C PRO A 171 -13.27 15.98 8.73
N THR A 172 -12.90 17.25 8.54
CA THR A 172 -13.63 18.21 7.71
C THR A 172 -13.68 17.82 6.23
N ARG A 173 -12.62 17.16 5.72
CA ARG A 173 -12.57 16.66 4.34
C ARG A 173 -13.28 15.31 4.23
N LEU A 174 -13.13 14.45 5.23
CA LEU A 174 -13.81 13.17 5.30
C LEU A 174 -15.34 13.34 5.31
N GLU A 175 -15.85 14.40 5.93
CA GLU A 175 -17.27 14.72 5.97
C GLU A 175 -17.88 15.03 4.59
N LYS A 176 -17.06 15.41 3.59
CA LYS A 176 -17.53 15.68 2.23
C LYS A 176 -18.02 14.44 1.51
N ILE A 177 -17.51 13.25 1.81
CA ILE A 177 -17.96 12.02 1.17
C ILE A 177 -19.02 11.30 2.00
N SER A 178 -19.78 10.42 1.37
CA SER A 178 -20.83 9.64 2.04
C SER A 178 -20.26 8.69 3.08
N LEU A 179 -21.05 8.35 4.10
CA LEU A 179 -20.62 7.42 5.15
C LEU A 179 -20.14 6.07 4.58
N GLN A 180 -20.78 5.58 3.50
CA GLN A 180 -20.37 4.36 2.83
C GLN A 180 -18.99 4.53 2.16
N ALA A 181 -18.79 5.61 1.40
CA ALA A 181 -17.50 5.89 0.78
C ALA A 181 -16.38 6.10 1.81
N ARG A 182 -16.68 6.70 2.99
CA ARG A 182 -15.73 6.79 4.10
C ARG A 182 -15.29 5.41 4.57
N ARG A 183 -16.25 4.51 4.82
CA ARG A 183 -15.93 3.14 5.25
C ARG A 183 -15.09 2.42 4.20
N ASP A 184 -15.50 2.49 2.94
CA ASP A 184 -14.79 1.84 1.84
C ASP A 184 -13.37 2.42 1.66
N LEU A 185 -13.19 3.74 1.87
CA LEU A 185 -11.88 4.39 1.89
C LEU A 185 -11.00 3.85 3.04
N PHE A 186 -11.54 3.68 4.24
CA PHE A 186 -10.77 3.12 5.36
C PHE A 186 -10.43 1.64 5.13
N HIS A 187 -11.32 0.85 4.52
CA HIS A 187 -11.01 -0.52 4.10
C HIS A 187 -9.91 -0.55 3.03
N LEU A 188 -9.96 0.38 2.07
CA LEU A 188 -8.91 0.57 1.07
C LEU A 188 -7.57 0.88 1.74
N LEU A 189 -7.51 1.93 2.56
CA LEU A 189 -6.28 2.36 3.22
C LEU A 189 -5.71 1.25 4.12
N SER A 190 -6.58 0.51 4.83
CA SER A 190 -6.16 -0.62 5.67
C SER A 190 -5.40 -1.70 4.88
N LYS A 191 -5.82 -1.99 3.65
CA LYS A 191 -5.17 -2.98 2.79
C LYS A 191 -3.78 -2.55 2.37
N PHE A 192 -3.57 -1.28 2.06
CA PHE A 192 -2.35 -0.79 1.41
C PHE A 192 -1.40 -0.02 2.34
N LEU A 193 -1.80 0.25 3.60
CA LEU A 193 -0.99 1.01 4.57
C LEU A 193 0.45 0.50 4.68
N PHE A 194 0.61 -0.81 4.85
CA PHE A 194 1.93 -1.41 5.00
C PHE A 194 2.71 -1.47 3.69
N PHE A 195 2.05 -1.59 2.54
CA PHE A 195 2.74 -1.59 1.24
C PHE A 195 3.49 -0.29 0.98
N TYR A 196 2.89 0.84 1.35
CA TYR A 196 3.45 2.17 1.18
C TYR A 196 4.28 2.66 2.38
N ASN A 197 4.67 1.79 3.32
CA ASN A 197 5.50 2.14 4.49
C ASN A 197 4.88 3.17 5.47
N PHE A 198 3.56 3.23 5.61
CA PHE A 198 2.90 4.11 6.58
C PHE A 198 2.54 3.41 7.90
N ASP A 199 3.36 2.44 8.32
CA ASP A 199 3.18 1.71 9.59
C ASP A 199 3.23 2.63 10.82
N HIS A 200 4.07 3.67 10.79
CA HIS A 200 4.16 4.69 11.82
C HIS A 200 2.87 5.50 12.03
N MET A 201 1.99 5.57 11.03
CA MET A 201 0.70 6.28 11.10
C MET A 201 -0.45 5.41 11.61
N LEU A 202 -0.20 4.11 11.87
CA LEU A 202 -1.23 3.14 12.22
C LEU A 202 -2.08 3.57 13.42
N GLU A 203 -1.45 4.02 14.52
CA GLU A 203 -2.18 4.42 15.73
C GLU A 203 -3.09 5.62 15.45
N ARG A 204 -2.58 6.63 14.71
CA ARG A 204 -3.36 7.81 14.33
C ARG A 204 -4.50 7.44 13.38
N PHE A 205 -4.25 6.54 12.44
CA PHE A 205 -5.25 6.03 11.50
C PHE A 205 -6.38 5.29 12.22
N LEU A 206 -6.06 4.40 13.17
CA LEU A 206 -7.04 3.66 13.96
C LEU A 206 -7.91 4.55 14.84
N LYS A 207 -7.38 5.68 15.34
CA LYS A 207 -8.16 6.68 16.11
C LYS A 207 -9.22 7.38 15.26
N HIS A 208 -9.01 7.53 13.96
CA HIS A 208 -9.93 8.23 13.04
C HIS A 208 -10.88 7.27 12.30
N PHE A 209 -10.84 5.98 12.61
CA PHE A 209 -11.64 4.97 11.90
C PHE A 209 -13.14 5.24 12.06
N PRO A 210 -13.95 5.17 10.99
CA PRO A 210 -15.38 5.40 11.07
C PRO A 210 -16.08 4.33 11.93
N ILE A 211 -17.09 4.76 12.68
CA ILE A 211 -17.90 3.85 13.50
C ILE A 211 -18.77 2.97 12.59
N PHE A 212 -18.66 1.66 12.76
CA PHE A 212 -19.54 0.70 12.11
C PHE A 212 -20.78 0.43 12.96
N THR A 213 -21.94 0.36 12.30
CA THR A 213 -23.19 -0.05 12.96
C THR A 213 -23.12 -1.48 13.49
N ASN A 214 -22.29 -2.32 12.87
CA ASN A 214 -22.10 -3.73 13.23
C ASN A 214 -20.86 -3.96 14.11
N THR A 215 -20.39 -2.95 14.84
CA THR A 215 -19.22 -3.03 15.75
C THR A 215 -19.32 -4.19 16.74
N PHE A 216 -20.52 -4.51 17.23
CA PHE A 216 -20.72 -5.68 18.11
C PHE A 216 -20.30 -7.02 17.44
N LEU A 217 -20.57 -7.16 16.14
CA LEU A 217 -20.26 -8.39 15.38
C LEU A 217 -18.83 -8.40 14.86
N ILE A 218 -18.35 -7.27 14.34
CA ILE A 218 -17.08 -7.18 13.60
C ILE A 218 -15.91 -6.84 14.54
N GLY A 219 -16.17 -6.17 15.65
CA GLY A 219 -15.17 -5.67 16.59
C GLY A 219 -14.90 -4.17 16.43
N GLY A 220 -13.80 -3.72 17.04
CA GLY A 220 -13.36 -2.32 17.00
C GLY A 220 -12.60 -1.97 15.71
N PRO A 221 -12.12 -0.72 15.58
CA PRO A 221 -11.27 -0.28 14.47
C PRO A 221 -10.07 -1.20 14.19
N VAL A 222 -9.42 -1.64 15.27
CA VAL A 222 -8.27 -2.54 15.21
C VAL A 222 -8.65 -3.89 14.60
N ASP A 223 -9.80 -4.44 14.98
CA ASP A 223 -10.27 -5.71 14.44
C ASP A 223 -10.58 -5.60 12.95
N VAL A 224 -11.26 -4.52 12.53
CA VAL A 224 -11.56 -4.26 11.12
C VAL A 224 -10.28 -4.14 10.30
N PHE A 225 -9.31 -3.36 10.78
CA PHE A 225 -8.00 -3.21 10.13
C PHE A 225 -7.31 -4.57 9.94
N VAL A 226 -7.22 -5.37 11.01
CA VAL A 226 -6.57 -6.68 10.97
C VAL A 226 -7.32 -7.66 10.09
N ILE A 227 -8.65 -7.61 10.02
CA ILE A 227 -9.45 -8.42 9.10
C ILE A 227 -9.09 -8.09 7.64
N GLU A 228 -9.10 -6.81 7.26
CA GLU A 228 -8.74 -6.39 5.89
C GLU A 228 -7.31 -6.75 5.54
N LEU A 229 -6.38 -6.55 6.47
CA LEU A 229 -4.99 -6.94 6.30
C LEU A 229 -4.82 -8.45 6.13
N THR A 230 -5.54 -9.25 6.92
CA THR A 230 -5.53 -10.72 6.81
C THR A 230 -6.04 -11.15 5.44
N ASP A 231 -7.11 -10.54 4.97
CA ASP A 231 -7.68 -10.83 3.64
C ASP A 231 -6.76 -10.37 2.51
N GLN A 232 -6.02 -9.29 2.73
CA GLN A 232 -5.00 -8.83 1.80
C GLN A 232 -3.86 -9.85 1.69
N LEU A 233 -3.31 -10.32 2.81
CA LEU A 233 -2.22 -11.30 2.84
C LEU A 233 -2.57 -12.56 2.03
N GLN A 234 -3.79 -13.06 2.13
CA GLN A 234 -4.24 -14.25 1.40
C GLN A 234 -4.32 -14.05 -0.12
N LYS A 235 -4.50 -12.80 -0.58
CA LYS A 235 -4.61 -12.45 -2.00
C LYS A 235 -3.25 -12.12 -2.64
N LEU A 236 -2.23 -11.83 -1.84
CA LEU A 236 -0.90 -11.48 -2.34
C LEU A 236 -0.22 -12.67 -3.01
N LYS A 237 0.13 -12.52 -4.28
CA LYS A 237 0.89 -13.50 -5.07
C LYS A 237 2.35 -13.08 -5.31
N VAL A 238 2.65 -11.80 -5.13
CA VAL A 238 3.99 -11.24 -5.35
C VAL A 238 4.82 -11.44 -4.10
N GLU A 239 5.82 -12.32 -4.16
CA GLU A 239 6.66 -12.72 -3.03
C GLU A 239 7.34 -11.55 -2.29
N PRO A 240 8.05 -10.62 -2.95
CA PRO A 240 8.71 -9.52 -2.23
C PRO A 240 7.71 -8.64 -1.49
N VAL A 241 6.52 -8.43 -2.05
CA VAL A 241 5.44 -7.69 -1.40
C VAL A 241 4.93 -8.46 -0.19
N LEU A 242 4.66 -9.76 -0.31
CA LEU A 242 4.22 -10.58 0.81
C LEU A 242 5.24 -10.58 1.97
N LEU A 243 6.53 -10.72 1.65
CA LEU A 243 7.61 -10.62 2.65
C LEU A 243 7.61 -9.27 3.36
N HIS A 244 7.42 -8.19 2.61
CA HIS A 244 7.34 -6.86 3.17
C HIS A 244 6.15 -6.71 4.13
N TYR A 245 4.95 -7.14 3.73
CA TYR A 245 3.79 -7.13 4.62
C TYR A 245 4.01 -7.94 5.90
N LEU A 246 4.56 -9.15 5.79
CA LEU A 246 4.89 -10.00 6.95
C LEU A 246 5.86 -9.26 7.89
N SER A 247 6.89 -8.61 7.35
CA SER A 247 7.83 -7.82 8.17
C SER A 247 7.15 -6.63 8.87
N SER A 248 6.19 -5.98 8.21
CA SER A 248 5.44 -4.84 8.73
C SER A 248 4.39 -5.22 9.77
N LEU A 249 4.03 -6.51 9.89
CA LEU A 249 3.12 -6.99 10.94
C LEU A 249 3.64 -6.71 12.36
N ARG A 250 4.94 -6.44 12.52
CA ARG A 250 5.51 -5.97 13.80
C ARG A 250 4.77 -4.75 14.37
N ALA A 251 4.20 -3.90 13.50
CA ALA A 251 3.43 -2.72 13.92
C ALA A 251 2.13 -3.07 14.66
N LEU A 252 1.67 -4.33 14.58
CA LEU A 252 0.50 -4.82 15.31
C LEU A 252 0.83 -5.29 16.73
N GLN A 253 2.10 -5.29 17.13
CA GLN A 253 2.51 -5.78 18.44
C GLN A 253 1.89 -4.95 19.55
N GLY A 254 1.27 -5.63 20.53
CA GLY A 254 0.63 -4.98 21.67
C GLY A 254 -0.79 -4.47 21.42
N LEU A 255 -1.32 -4.64 20.20
CA LEU A 255 -2.72 -4.31 19.93
C LEU A 255 -3.65 -5.39 20.50
N GLU A 256 -4.68 -4.95 21.22
CA GLU A 256 -5.71 -5.83 21.75
C GLU A 256 -6.71 -6.21 20.64
N LEU A 257 -6.69 -7.49 20.27
CA LEU A 257 -7.57 -8.05 19.24
C LEU A 257 -8.64 -8.92 19.88
N ARG A 258 -9.84 -8.92 19.29
CA ARG A 258 -10.87 -9.90 19.64
C ARG A 258 -10.35 -11.31 19.34
N MET A 259 -10.76 -12.27 20.15
CA MET A 259 -10.36 -13.68 19.98
C MET A 259 -10.62 -14.22 18.57
N THR A 260 -11.74 -13.86 17.94
CA THR A 260 -12.07 -14.28 16.57
C THR A 260 -11.08 -13.71 15.54
N THR A 261 -10.76 -12.42 15.65
CA THR A 261 -9.81 -11.73 14.77
C THR A 261 -8.40 -12.27 14.94
N SER A 262 -7.97 -12.40 16.20
CA SER A 262 -6.70 -13.01 16.59
C SER A 262 -6.54 -14.42 16.04
N THR A 263 -7.58 -15.25 16.18
CA THR A 263 -7.59 -16.63 15.65
C THR A 263 -7.49 -16.65 14.12
N ARG A 264 -8.20 -15.76 13.43
CA ARG A 264 -8.17 -15.65 11.96
C ARG A 264 -6.78 -15.23 11.46
N LEU A 265 -6.18 -14.20 12.05
CA LEU A 265 -4.82 -13.76 11.70
C LEU A 265 -3.81 -14.87 11.97
N LYS A 266 -3.89 -15.53 13.14
CA LYS A 266 -3.03 -16.66 13.50
C LYS A 266 -3.15 -17.80 12.50
N ALA A 267 -4.36 -18.20 12.12
CA ALA A 267 -4.61 -19.24 11.11
C ALA A 267 -4.04 -18.87 9.74
N CYS A 268 -4.18 -17.60 9.34
CA CYS A 268 -3.59 -17.07 8.11
C CYS A 268 -2.06 -17.14 8.14
N LEU A 269 -1.42 -16.76 9.24
CA LEU A 269 0.04 -16.86 9.36
C LEU A 269 0.53 -18.30 9.34
N TYR A 270 -0.20 -19.23 9.97
CA TYR A 270 0.14 -20.64 9.92
C TYR A 270 0.08 -21.22 8.51
N SER A 271 -0.88 -20.82 7.67
CA SER A 271 -0.93 -21.32 6.29
C SER A 271 0.35 -20.97 5.53
N PHE A 272 0.97 -19.83 5.85
CA PHE A 272 2.26 -19.43 5.29
C PHE A 272 3.48 -20.17 5.88
N THR A 273 3.34 -20.98 6.93
CA THR A 273 4.47 -21.70 7.57
C THR A 273 4.72 -23.10 7.00
N SER A 274 3.73 -23.67 6.30
CA SER A 274 3.75 -25.06 5.85
C SER A 274 4.61 -25.26 4.60
N PRO A 275 5.54 -26.24 4.57
CA PRO A 275 6.26 -26.64 3.36
C PRO A 275 5.33 -27.34 2.36
N GLY A 276 5.66 -27.30 1.07
CA GLY A 276 4.99 -28.10 0.05
C GLY A 276 5.52 -27.86 -1.37
N GLY A 277 4.74 -28.25 -2.38
CA GLY A 277 5.08 -28.15 -3.81
C GLY A 277 5.14 -26.71 -4.35
N PRO A 278 5.22 -26.49 -5.68
CA PRO A 278 5.49 -25.18 -6.27
C PRO A 278 4.44 -24.10 -5.98
N MET A 279 3.23 -24.48 -5.53
CA MET A 279 2.17 -23.57 -5.10
C MET A 279 2.26 -23.18 -3.61
N TYR A 280 3.23 -23.70 -2.86
CA TYR A 280 3.40 -23.43 -1.43
C TYR A 280 4.36 -22.25 -1.18
N PRO A 281 4.26 -21.60 -0.01
CA PRO A 281 5.13 -20.48 0.35
C PRO A 281 6.62 -20.85 0.27
N THR A 282 7.42 -19.95 -0.29
CA THR A 282 8.87 -20.12 -0.37
C THR A 282 9.50 -20.19 1.03
N ARG A 283 10.76 -20.62 1.11
CA ARG A 283 11.48 -20.66 2.39
C ARG A 283 11.56 -19.28 3.05
N ALA A 284 11.74 -18.22 2.28
CA ALA A 284 11.78 -16.86 2.80
C ALA A 284 10.44 -16.48 3.44
N VAL A 285 9.33 -16.72 2.73
CA VAL A 285 7.98 -16.42 3.23
C VAL A 285 7.67 -17.23 4.49
N ARG A 286 8.04 -18.51 4.53
CA ARG A 286 7.85 -19.35 5.72
C ARG A 286 8.59 -18.81 6.94
N HIS A 287 9.84 -18.39 6.78
CA HIS A 287 10.63 -17.82 7.87
C HIS A 287 10.07 -16.47 8.35
N ALA A 288 9.68 -15.60 7.42
CA ALA A 288 9.03 -14.34 7.74
C ALA A 288 7.70 -14.55 8.48
N ALA A 289 6.90 -15.53 8.04
CA ALA A 289 5.65 -15.89 8.68
C ALA A 289 5.87 -16.44 10.10
N TRP A 290 6.86 -17.32 10.30
CA TRP A 290 7.26 -17.78 11.64
C TRP A 290 7.67 -16.63 12.54
N GLY A 291 8.52 -15.72 12.06
CA GLY A 291 8.95 -14.54 12.80
C GLY A 291 7.77 -13.65 13.21
N SER A 292 6.85 -13.39 12.29
CA SER A 292 5.63 -12.59 12.55
C SER A 292 4.72 -13.26 13.58
N LEU A 293 4.54 -14.58 13.47
CA LEU A 293 3.66 -15.38 14.33
C LEU A 293 4.23 -15.55 15.75
N ASP A 294 5.54 -15.59 15.89
CA ASP A 294 6.22 -15.59 17.20
C ASP A 294 6.17 -14.22 17.87
N LEU A 295 6.34 -13.15 17.09
CA LEU A 295 6.27 -11.78 17.57
C LEU A 295 4.86 -11.40 18.05
N LEU A 296 3.83 -11.73 17.26
CA LEU A 296 2.44 -11.38 17.58
C LEU A 296 1.79 -12.32 18.61
N PHE A 297 2.18 -13.59 18.61
CA PHE A 297 1.61 -14.60 19.51
C PHE A 297 2.73 -15.32 20.26
N PRO A 298 3.38 -14.68 21.25
CA PRO A 298 4.51 -15.29 21.97
C PRO A 298 4.08 -16.53 22.78
N VAL A 299 2.83 -16.53 23.26
CA VAL A 299 2.27 -17.65 24.01
C VAL A 299 2.12 -18.87 23.09
N GLY A 300 2.90 -19.91 23.38
CA GLY A 300 2.92 -21.14 22.60
C GLY A 300 3.99 -21.20 21.51
N GLN A 301 4.96 -20.29 21.47
CA GLN A 301 6.10 -20.37 20.55
C GLN A 301 6.81 -21.74 20.59
N TYR A 302 7.23 -22.19 21.78
CA TYR A 302 7.93 -23.46 21.96
C TYR A 302 7.14 -24.68 21.46
N PRO A 303 5.88 -24.93 21.90
CA PRO A 303 5.14 -26.10 21.41
C PRO A 303 4.91 -26.04 19.90
N ARG A 304 4.71 -24.85 19.30
CA ARG A 304 4.56 -24.72 17.83
C ARG A 304 5.79 -25.18 17.06
N HIS A 305 6.98 -24.76 17.50
CA HIS A 305 8.24 -25.18 16.87
C HIS A 305 8.49 -26.67 17.04
N ILE A 306 8.20 -27.22 18.21
CA ILE A 306 8.31 -28.66 18.49
C ILE A 306 7.38 -29.46 17.56
N ILE A 307 6.10 -29.07 17.48
CA ILE A 307 5.14 -29.72 16.59
C ILE A 307 5.57 -29.63 15.12
N SER A 308 6.02 -28.45 14.68
CA SER A 308 6.51 -28.27 13.31
C SER A 308 7.74 -29.14 13.01
N PHE A 309 8.65 -29.28 13.98
CA PHE A 309 9.81 -30.17 13.87
C PHE A 309 9.39 -31.63 13.72
N PHE A 310 8.48 -32.12 14.58
CA PHE A 310 7.97 -33.48 14.48
C PHE A 310 7.28 -33.75 13.13
N PHE A 311 6.47 -32.82 12.62
CA PHE A 311 5.87 -32.99 11.29
C PHE A 311 6.92 -33.05 10.18
N ARG A 312 7.97 -32.23 10.21
CA ARG A 312 9.06 -32.31 9.22
C ARG A 312 9.81 -33.65 9.28
N LEU A 313 9.93 -34.22 10.47
CA LEU A 313 10.55 -35.52 10.71
C LEU A 313 9.74 -36.67 10.07
N LEU A 314 8.42 -36.54 10.06
CA LEU A 314 7.50 -37.52 9.50
C LEU A 314 7.44 -37.50 7.95
N TYR A 315 7.95 -36.46 7.28
CA TYR A 315 7.99 -36.39 5.81
C TYR A 315 9.35 -36.89 5.26
N PRO A 316 9.39 -38.04 4.55
CA PRO A 316 10.63 -38.69 4.11
C PRO A 316 11.56 -37.80 3.25
N TRP A 317 10.99 -36.89 2.48
CA TRP A 317 11.72 -36.01 1.56
C TRP A 317 12.47 -34.85 2.24
N TYR A 318 12.06 -34.42 3.44
CA TYR A 318 12.68 -33.30 4.16
C TYR A 318 13.71 -33.75 5.20
N TRP A 319 13.71 -35.04 5.55
CA TRP A 319 14.57 -35.65 6.57
C TRP A 319 16.08 -35.40 6.33
N PRO A 320 16.66 -35.63 5.13
CA PRO A 320 18.11 -35.48 4.95
C PRO A 320 18.59 -34.04 5.15
N SER A 321 17.85 -33.07 4.60
CA SER A 321 18.20 -31.65 4.72
C SER A 321 17.98 -31.12 6.15
N THR A 322 16.97 -31.62 6.85
CA THR A 322 16.65 -31.22 8.22
C THR A 322 17.67 -31.78 9.19
N CYS A 323 18.04 -33.06 9.07
CA CYS A 323 19.13 -33.66 9.84
C CYS A 323 20.45 -32.93 9.60
N TRP A 324 20.79 -32.61 8.35
CA TRP A 324 22.01 -31.87 8.03
C TRP A 324 22.07 -30.48 8.65
N ASN A 325 20.95 -29.74 8.62
CA ASN A 325 20.86 -28.42 9.26
C ASN A 325 20.91 -28.53 10.80
N LEU A 326 20.34 -29.57 11.39
CA LEU A 326 20.43 -29.85 12.83
C LEU A 326 21.88 -30.13 13.22
N ILE A 327 22.58 -30.99 12.47
CA ILE A 327 24.00 -31.31 12.68
C ILE A 327 24.82 -30.02 12.60
N LYS A 328 24.60 -29.19 11.56
CA LYS A 328 25.26 -27.88 11.43
C LYS A 328 24.98 -26.97 12.63
N ALA A 329 23.73 -26.88 13.09
CA ALA A 329 23.35 -26.06 14.24
C ALA A 329 24.00 -26.56 15.54
N CYS A 330 24.03 -27.87 15.77
CA CYS A 330 24.71 -28.50 16.90
C CYS A 330 26.22 -28.24 16.86
N ILE A 331 26.85 -28.42 15.70
CA ILE A 331 28.29 -28.16 15.54
C ILE A 331 28.59 -26.69 15.81
N THR A 332 27.82 -25.76 15.24
CA THR A 332 28.02 -24.31 15.48
C THR A 332 27.79 -23.93 16.94
N THR A 333 26.76 -24.46 17.62
CA THR A 333 26.54 -24.19 19.05
C THR A 333 27.65 -24.75 19.94
N ILE A 334 28.17 -25.94 19.63
CA ILE A 334 29.33 -26.53 20.31
C ILE A 334 30.58 -25.67 20.06
N LEU A 335 30.79 -25.20 18.83
CA LEU A 335 31.92 -24.33 18.50
C LEU A 335 31.83 -22.99 19.24
N TYR A 336 30.65 -22.37 19.28
CA TYR A 336 30.44 -21.12 20.02
C TYR A 336 30.59 -21.31 21.54
N SER A 337 30.14 -22.44 22.11
CA SER A 337 30.31 -22.70 23.54
C SER A 337 31.78 -22.96 23.89
N LEU A 338 32.52 -23.70 23.05
CA LEU A 338 33.96 -23.90 23.21
C LEU A 338 34.75 -22.59 23.05
N LEU A 339 34.42 -21.77 22.04
CA LEU A 339 35.01 -20.43 21.89
C LEU A 339 34.72 -19.55 23.10
N ARG A 340 33.48 -19.55 23.60
CA ARG A 340 33.10 -18.78 24.80
C ARG A 340 33.86 -19.25 26.05
N LEU A 341 34.05 -20.56 26.20
CA LEU A 341 34.86 -21.13 27.29
C LEU A 341 36.33 -20.72 27.17
N LEU A 342 36.91 -20.82 25.97
CA LEU A 342 38.30 -20.40 25.70
C LEU A 342 38.52 -18.91 25.96
N PHE A 343 37.62 -18.05 25.48
CA PHE A 343 37.68 -16.61 25.75
C PHE A 343 37.53 -16.31 27.25
N SER A 344 36.60 -16.99 27.94
CA SER A 344 36.45 -16.82 29.40
C SER A 344 37.66 -17.31 30.19
N SER A 345 38.34 -18.35 29.70
CA SER A 345 39.56 -18.89 30.30
C SER A 345 40.76 -17.98 30.04
N TRP A 346 40.85 -17.42 28.84
CA TRP A 346 41.87 -16.43 28.48
C TRP A 346 41.71 -15.16 29.31
N GLU A 347 40.49 -14.65 29.47
CA GLU A 347 40.18 -13.48 30.28
C GLU A 347 40.48 -13.70 31.78
N ARG A 348 40.32 -14.93 32.29
CA ARG A 348 40.77 -15.30 33.64
C ARG A 348 42.30 -15.35 33.76
N MET A 349 43.01 -15.85 32.75
CA MET A 349 44.47 -15.90 32.76
C MET A 349 45.13 -14.53 32.57
N THR A 350 44.52 -13.61 31.82
CA THR A 350 45.02 -12.23 31.70
C THR A 350 44.76 -11.43 32.98
N LYS A 351 43.65 -11.69 33.69
CA LYS A 351 43.40 -11.09 35.01
C LYS A 351 44.42 -11.56 36.07
N SER A 352 44.80 -12.84 36.08
CA SER A 352 45.76 -13.37 37.07
C SER A 352 47.22 -12.99 36.81
N ARG A 353 47.53 -12.26 35.73
CA ARG A 353 48.88 -11.85 35.34
C ARG A 353 49.15 -10.35 35.56
N ASN A 354 48.12 -9.62 36.01
CA ASN A 354 48.16 -8.20 36.36
C ASN A 354 47.98 -7.92 37.86
N ASP A 355 47.93 -8.98 38.69
CA ASP A 355 48.18 -8.96 40.13
C ASP A 355 49.59 -9.54 40.38
#